data_AF-A0A367J8Q2-F1
#
_entry.id   AF-A0A367J8Q2-F1
#
_cell.length_a   1.000
_cell.length_b   1.000
_cell.length_c   1.000
_cell.angle_alpha   90.00
_cell.angle_beta   90.00
_cell.angle_gamma   90.00
#
_symmetry.space_group_name_H-M   'P 1'
#
loop_
_entity.id
_entity.type
_entity.pdbx_description
1 polymer ?
#
loop_
_entity_poly.entity_id
_entity_poly.type
_entity_poly.pdbx_seq_one_letter_code
_entity_poly.pdbx_strand_id
1 'polypeptide(L)'
;MSAKDYSYSQRPTLRRIIWISYARLITFFIPDVLLHYIAGLNTSGSRIAWREKMALLSLFLFSATCLCVWLEYVSNLFCNPIKYYYYRDVLTNNSKLSVIHGTAVDWSGYSSDAANFIKEHPHQDLSYNFPRFLHLNQSNLDYNEPILNNCIYSLNMTDRADAWLRYYLTKHPGYDYQDDTLLHCPIPGKLNMTGAPCFDGTSAMNGYRIKGDVLYDPFSVKRYYSALPSTNNMTRQAFVILDGTVLDVTAYLLGATDTVIVAPHYTSRSFAADRTFLPIDLSLYLYTHLGTDITDFFESNSALGYDVYRQCLIYLFQTGVSHISAGCSRSNPAMWATL
;
A
#
# COMPACT_ATOMS: atom_id res chain seq x y z
N MET A 1 -41.43 72.74 -21.33
CA MET A 1 -40.70 72.10 -20.21
C MET A 1 -39.65 71.16 -20.79
N SER A 2 -38.37 71.50 -20.55
CA SER A 2 -37.10 70.80 -20.80
C SER A 2 -36.95 69.78 -21.94
N ALA A 3 -36.30 70.24 -23.02
CA ALA A 3 -35.43 69.40 -23.82
C ALA A 3 -34.14 69.13 -23.02
N LYS A 4 -34.01 67.91 -22.48
CA LYS A 4 -32.74 67.33 -22.06
C LYS A 4 -32.84 65.81 -22.15
N ASP A 5 -32.51 65.26 -23.30
CA ASP A 5 -31.99 63.90 -23.36
C ASP A 5 -30.65 63.94 -24.09
N TYR A 6 -29.60 63.73 -23.30
CA TYR A 6 -28.22 63.77 -23.70
C TYR A 6 -27.94 62.64 -24.69
N SER A 7 -27.71 63.01 -25.95
CA SER A 7 -26.87 62.22 -26.84
C SER A 7 -25.45 62.16 -26.24
N TYR A 8 -25.07 60.98 -25.77
CA TYR A 8 -23.67 60.58 -25.74
C TYR A 8 -23.55 59.17 -26.32
N SER A 9 -23.83 59.05 -27.61
CA SER A 9 -23.38 57.90 -28.40
C SER A 9 -21.87 57.99 -28.59
N GLN A 10 -21.12 57.73 -27.51
CA GLN A 10 -19.70 57.42 -27.59
C GLN A 10 -19.54 56.26 -28.58
N ARG A 11 -18.68 56.42 -29.59
CA ARG A 11 -18.34 55.32 -30.50
C ARG A 11 -17.91 54.13 -29.63
N PRO A 12 -18.57 52.96 -29.76
CA PRO A 12 -18.25 51.83 -28.93
C PRO A 12 -16.80 51.44 -29.17
N THR A 13 -16.03 51.33 -28.09
CA THR A 13 -14.66 50.85 -28.16
C THR A 13 -14.66 49.40 -28.67
N LEU A 14 -13.62 49.00 -29.40
CA LEU A 14 -13.48 47.63 -29.92
C LEU A 14 -13.68 46.56 -28.83
N ARG A 15 -13.17 46.82 -27.60
CA ARG A 15 -13.39 45.97 -26.43
C ARG A 15 -14.86 45.79 -26.06
N ARG A 16 -15.66 46.87 -26.13
CA ARG A 16 -17.09 46.83 -25.82
C ARG A 16 -17.87 46.04 -26.88
N ILE A 17 -17.49 46.15 -28.14
CA ILE A 17 -18.11 45.37 -29.23
C ILE A 17 -17.84 43.87 -29.03
N ILE A 18 -16.59 43.50 -28.73
CA ILE A 18 -16.20 42.10 -28.49
C ILE A 18 -16.96 41.53 -27.29
N TRP A 19 -17.04 42.29 -26.18
CA TRP A 19 -17.77 41.86 -24.97
C TRP A 19 -19.27 41.66 -25.22
N ILE A 20 -19.92 42.59 -25.92
CA ILE A 20 -21.34 42.47 -26.26
C ILE A 20 -21.59 41.29 -27.20
N SER A 21 -20.67 41.04 -28.15
CA SER A 21 -20.74 39.88 -29.05
C SER A 21 -20.64 38.56 -28.26
N TYR A 22 -19.68 38.46 -27.35
CA TYR A 22 -19.52 37.31 -26.46
C TYR A 22 -20.75 37.07 -25.58
N ALA A 23 -21.29 38.12 -24.95
CA ALA A 23 -22.49 38.03 -24.13
C ALA A 23 -23.71 37.55 -24.93
N ARG A 24 -23.86 38.01 -26.18
CA ARG A 24 -24.91 37.53 -27.08
C ARG A 24 -24.73 36.09 -27.53
N LEU A 25 -23.49 35.64 -27.72
CA LEU A 25 -23.15 34.27 -28.09
C LEU A 25 -23.48 33.29 -26.96
N ILE A 26 -23.07 33.60 -25.72
CA ILE A 26 -23.35 32.74 -24.56
C ILE A 26 -24.85 32.66 -24.28
N THR A 27 -25.59 33.77 -24.40
CA THR A 27 -27.05 33.76 -24.19
C THR A 27 -27.83 33.56 -25.49
N PHE A 28 -27.23 32.96 -26.53
CA PHE A 28 -27.86 32.84 -27.86
C PHE A 28 -29.18 32.05 -27.80
N PHE A 29 -29.27 31.08 -26.90
CA PHE A 29 -30.45 30.24 -26.69
C PHE A 29 -31.65 30.99 -26.06
N ILE A 30 -31.47 32.24 -25.62
CA ILE A 30 -32.52 33.07 -25.03
C ILE A 30 -32.87 34.20 -26.01
N PRO A 31 -33.96 34.05 -26.79
CA PRO A 31 -34.39 35.08 -27.72
C PRO A 31 -34.94 36.30 -26.97
N ASP A 32 -34.86 37.48 -27.60
CA ASP A 32 -35.29 38.74 -26.98
C ASP A 32 -36.78 38.76 -26.61
N VAL A 33 -37.62 37.99 -27.31
CA VAL A 33 -39.05 37.83 -27.03
C VAL A 33 -39.28 37.23 -25.64
N LEU A 34 -38.43 36.28 -25.24
CA LEU A 34 -38.52 35.60 -23.94
C LEU A 34 -38.17 36.56 -22.79
N LEU A 35 -37.16 37.40 -22.99
CA LEU A 35 -36.73 38.43 -22.02
C LEU A 35 -37.76 39.56 -21.89
N HIS A 36 -38.49 39.86 -22.96
CA HIS A 36 -39.54 40.85 -22.95
C HIS A 36 -40.77 40.35 -22.17
N TYR A 37 -41.24 39.13 -22.46
CA TYR A 37 -42.47 38.59 -21.88
C TYR A 37 -42.31 37.98 -20.48
N ILE A 38 -41.19 37.30 -20.20
CA ILE A 38 -41.03 36.56 -18.93
C ILE A 38 -40.31 37.40 -17.88
N ALA A 39 -39.31 38.20 -18.28
CA ALA A 39 -38.51 39.00 -17.36
C ALA A 39 -38.93 40.48 -17.28
N GLY A 40 -39.92 40.92 -18.07
CA GLY A 40 -40.44 42.30 -18.06
C GLY A 40 -39.43 43.36 -18.53
N LEU A 41 -38.40 42.98 -19.29
CA LEU A 41 -37.30 43.86 -19.68
C LEU A 41 -37.65 44.61 -20.98
N ASN A 42 -38.37 45.72 -20.84
CA ASN A 42 -38.91 46.49 -21.97
C ASN A 42 -37.85 47.27 -22.78
N THR A 43 -36.78 47.73 -22.13
CA THR A 43 -35.74 48.54 -22.81
C THR A 43 -34.60 47.69 -23.37
N SER A 44 -34.07 48.09 -24.54
CA SER A 44 -32.94 47.41 -25.20
C SER A 44 -31.68 47.42 -24.33
N GLY A 45 -31.43 48.53 -23.61
CA GLY A 45 -30.32 48.65 -22.66
C GLY A 45 -30.43 47.66 -21.49
N SER A 46 -31.65 47.43 -20.98
CA SER A 46 -31.87 46.49 -19.88
C SER A 46 -31.66 45.03 -20.31
N ARG A 47 -32.07 44.67 -21.53
CA ARG A 47 -31.79 43.34 -22.11
C ARG A 47 -30.30 43.10 -22.31
N ILE A 48 -29.55 44.11 -22.77
CA ILE A 48 -28.09 44.01 -22.92
C ILE A 48 -27.42 43.85 -21.55
N ALA A 49 -27.79 44.66 -20.56
CA ALA A 49 -27.26 44.55 -19.20
C ALA A 49 -27.55 43.18 -18.56
N TRP A 50 -28.73 42.61 -18.80
CA TRP A 50 -29.07 41.27 -18.36
C TRP A 50 -28.17 40.21 -19.01
N ARG A 51 -27.96 40.30 -20.32
CA ARG A 51 -27.07 39.38 -21.06
C ARG A 51 -25.62 39.48 -20.56
N GLU A 52 -25.13 40.68 -20.26
CA GLU A 52 -23.80 40.90 -19.67
C GLU A 52 -23.67 40.23 -18.29
N LYS A 53 -24.71 40.29 -17.44
CA LYS A 53 -24.72 39.59 -16.14
C LYS A 53 -24.67 38.07 -16.30
N MET A 54 -25.42 37.52 -17.25
CA MET A 54 -25.41 36.08 -17.53
C MET A 54 -24.07 35.63 -18.12
N ALA A 55 -23.45 36.45 -18.96
CA ALA A 55 -22.11 36.18 -19.49
C ALA A 55 -21.05 36.16 -18.37
N LEU A 56 -21.12 37.09 -17.41
CA LEU A 56 -20.27 37.08 -16.22
C LEU A 56 -20.50 35.83 -15.36
N LEU A 57 -21.75 35.45 -15.13
CA LEU A 57 -22.09 34.24 -14.38
C LEU A 57 -21.56 32.98 -15.07
N SER A 58 -21.72 32.88 -16.39
CA SER A 58 -21.21 31.75 -17.17
C SER A 58 -19.68 31.69 -17.16
N LEU A 59 -19.00 32.83 -17.25
CA LEU A 59 -17.54 32.89 -17.19
C LEU A 59 -17.03 32.47 -15.81
N PHE A 60 -17.71 32.91 -14.75
CA PHE A 60 -17.41 32.48 -13.38
C PHE A 60 -17.63 30.98 -13.18
N LEU A 61 -18.75 30.42 -13.65
CA LEU A 61 -19.02 28.98 -13.55
C LEU A 61 -18.01 28.16 -14.37
N PHE A 62 -17.63 28.65 -15.55
CA PHE A 62 -16.61 28.02 -16.38
C PHE A 62 -15.24 28.02 -15.70
N SER A 63 -14.80 29.17 -15.16
CA SER A 63 -13.52 29.25 -14.44
C SER A 63 -13.52 28.39 -13.17
N ALA A 64 -14.62 28.38 -12.42
CA ALA A 64 -14.80 27.50 -11.28
C ALA A 64 -14.74 26.01 -11.67
N THR A 65 -15.39 25.63 -12.78
CA THR A 65 -15.34 24.25 -13.30
C THR A 65 -13.95 23.86 -13.74
N CYS A 66 -13.25 24.74 -14.47
CA CYS A 66 -11.86 24.52 -14.86
C CYS A 66 -10.95 24.36 -13.64
N LEU A 67 -11.16 25.14 -12.58
CA LEU A 67 -10.44 24.98 -11.32
C LEU A 67 -10.76 23.65 -10.64
N CYS A 68 -12.02 23.22 -10.58
CA CYS A 68 -12.39 21.91 -10.04
C CYS A 68 -11.75 20.76 -10.84
N VAL A 69 -11.80 20.83 -12.17
CA VAL A 69 -11.15 19.84 -13.05
C VAL A 69 -9.63 19.85 -12.83
N TRP A 70 -9.01 21.02 -12.73
CA TRP A 70 -7.59 21.13 -12.44
C TRP A 70 -7.24 20.52 -11.07
N LEU A 71 -8.03 20.78 -10.04
CA LEU A 71 -7.73 20.29 -8.69
C LEU A 71 -8.02 18.80 -8.50
N GLU A 72 -9.08 18.25 -9.11
CA GLU A 72 -9.48 16.86 -8.89
C GLU A 72 -8.91 15.91 -9.96
N TYR A 73 -9.06 16.26 -11.24
CA TYR A 73 -8.70 15.36 -12.33
C TYR A 73 -7.19 15.28 -12.52
N VAL A 74 -6.51 16.42 -12.53
CA VAL A 74 -5.05 16.47 -12.71
C VAL A 74 -4.33 15.83 -11.51
N SER A 75 -4.85 16.06 -10.30
CA SER A 75 -4.31 15.42 -9.09
C SER A 75 -4.43 13.91 -9.10
N ASN A 76 -5.59 13.38 -9.52
CA ASN A 76 -5.80 11.94 -9.63
C ASN A 76 -4.99 11.32 -10.80
N LEU A 77 -4.72 12.09 -11.85
CA LEU A 77 -3.89 11.65 -12.97
C LEU A 77 -2.43 11.48 -12.56
N PHE A 78 -1.89 12.42 -11.77
CA PHE A 78 -0.50 12.38 -11.31
C PHE A 78 -0.30 11.60 -10.03
N CYS A 79 -1.34 11.41 -9.24
CA CYS A 79 -1.26 10.55 -8.08
C CYS A 79 -2.49 9.67 -7.89
N ASN A 80 -2.27 8.37 -7.99
CA ASN A 80 -3.24 7.37 -7.62
C ASN A 80 -3.02 7.03 -6.13
N PRO A 81 -3.94 7.41 -5.22
CA PRO A 81 -3.75 7.11 -3.81
C PRO A 81 -3.69 5.59 -3.62
N ILE A 82 -2.69 5.15 -2.86
CA ILE A 82 -2.61 3.76 -2.41
C ILE A 82 -3.91 3.47 -1.65
N LYS A 83 -4.62 2.43 -2.08
CA LYS A 83 -5.81 1.98 -1.37
C LYS A 83 -5.36 1.09 -0.22
N TYR A 84 -6.04 1.21 0.91
CA TYR A 84 -5.78 0.40 2.09
C TYR A 84 -7.00 -0.47 2.37
N TYR A 85 -6.77 -1.72 2.73
CA TYR A 85 -7.80 -2.65 3.16
C TYR A 85 -7.45 -3.16 4.54
N TYR A 86 -8.37 -3.08 5.50
CA TYR A 86 -8.11 -3.67 6.81
C TYR A 86 -7.94 -5.18 6.69
N TYR A 87 -6.96 -5.74 7.40
CA TYR A 87 -6.67 -7.17 7.37
C TYR A 87 -7.92 -8.03 7.64
N ARG A 88 -8.75 -7.61 8.60
CA ARG A 88 -10.01 -8.27 8.92
C ARG A 88 -11.01 -8.28 7.77
N ASP A 89 -11.05 -7.25 6.93
CA ASP A 89 -12.00 -7.16 5.82
C ASP A 89 -11.55 -8.09 4.69
N VAL A 90 -10.23 -8.16 4.42
CA VAL A 90 -9.66 -9.02 3.39
C VAL A 90 -9.77 -10.49 3.77
N LEU A 91 -9.54 -10.84 5.04
CA LEU A 91 -9.54 -12.22 5.53
C LEU A 91 -10.91 -12.73 5.97
N THR A 92 -12.00 -12.00 5.70
CA THR A 92 -13.36 -12.49 5.93
C THR A 92 -13.84 -13.41 4.81
N ASN A 93 -14.62 -14.44 5.13
CA ASN A 93 -15.15 -15.42 4.15
C ASN A 93 -15.93 -14.80 2.97
N ASN A 94 -16.38 -13.54 3.08
CA ASN A 94 -17.11 -12.84 2.02
C ASN A 94 -16.19 -12.09 1.05
N SER A 95 -14.91 -11.96 1.37
CA SER A 95 -13.91 -11.30 0.53
C SER A 95 -13.52 -12.18 -0.64
N LYS A 96 -13.41 -11.55 -1.82
CA LYS A 96 -12.84 -12.17 -3.03
C LYS A 96 -11.34 -11.90 -3.19
N LEU A 97 -10.76 -11.18 -2.24
CA LEU A 97 -9.36 -10.78 -2.23
C LEU A 97 -8.57 -11.77 -1.37
N SER A 98 -7.31 -11.97 -1.71
CA SER A 98 -6.34 -12.72 -0.91
C SER A 98 -5.15 -11.83 -0.57
N VAL A 99 -4.40 -12.19 0.47
CA VAL A 99 -3.21 -11.45 0.90
C VAL A 99 -1.94 -12.14 0.42
N ILE A 100 -1.01 -11.37 -0.15
CA ILE A 100 0.36 -11.82 -0.45
C ILE A 100 1.31 -10.71 -0.01
N HIS A 101 2.19 -11.00 0.94
CA HIS A 101 3.19 -10.08 1.50
C HIS A 101 2.64 -8.72 1.90
N GLY A 102 1.46 -8.71 2.52
CA GLY A 102 0.80 -7.48 2.93
C GLY A 102 0.15 -6.67 1.83
N THR A 103 0.00 -7.23 0.63
CA THR A 103 -0.79 -6.62 -0.44
C THR A 103 -2.08 -7.40 -0.65
N ALA A 104 -3.18 -6.70 -0.85
CA ALA A 104 -4.47 -7.27 -1.21
C ALA A 104 -4.52 -7.47 -2.73
N VAL A 105 -4.78 -8.70 -3.17
CA VAL A 105 -4.69 -9.09 -4.58
C VAL A 105 -6.04 -9.62 -5.07
N ASP A 106 -6.39 -9.25 -6.31
CA ASP A 106 -7.58 -9.70 -7.02
C ASP A 106 -7.20 -10.41 -8.33
N TRP A 107 -7.64 -11.64 -8.49
CA TRP A 107 -7.27 -12.50 -9.63
C TRP A 107 -8.45 -12.81 -10.57
N SER A 108 -9.57 -12.10 -10.43
CA SER A 108 -10.84 -12.36 -11.13
C SER A 108 -10.82 -12.25 -12.66
N GLY A 109 -9.66 -12.05 -13.30
CA GLY A 109 -9.51 -11.98 -14.75
C GLY A 109 -8.17 -12.49 -15.29
N TYR A 110 -7.41 -13.28 -14.52
CA TYR A 110 -6.09 -13.77 -14.93
C TYR A 110 -6.01 -15.30 -14.87
N SER A 111 -5.23 -15.95 -15.74
CA SER A 111 -5.12 -17.40 -15.78
C SER A 111 -3.64 -17.82 -15.80
N SER A 112 -3.19 -18.40 -14.69
CA SER A 112 -1.90 -19.05 -14.48
C SER A 112 -2.07 -20.06 -13.36
N ASP A 113 -1.12 -20.97 -13.14
CA ASP A 113 -1.21 -21.97 -12.06
C ASP A 113 -1.34 -21.28 -10.68
N ALA A 114 -0.55 -20.23 -10.46
CA ALA A 114 -0.66 -19.36 -9.29
C ALA A 114 -2.03 -18.66 -9.19
N ALA A 115 -2.53 -18.09 -10.29
CA ALA A 115 -3.82 -17.40 -10.28
C ALA A 115 -4.99 -18.37 -10.01
N ASN A 116 -4.92 -19.59 -10.54
CA ASN A 116 -5.94 -20.62 -10.32
C ASN A 116 -5.91 -21.07 -8.86
N PHE A 117 -4.73 -21.32 -8.30
CA PHE A 117 -4.57 -21.64 -6.89
C PHE A 117 -5.13 -20.53 -5.97
N ILE A 118 -4.83 -19.25 -6.25
CA ILE A 118 -5.32 -18.14 -5.42
C ILE A 118 -6.85 -17.98 -5.52
N LYS A 119 -7.45 -18.20 -6.70
CA LYS A 119 -8.91 -18.16 -6.87
C LYS A 119 -9.64 -19.22 -6.08
N GLU A 120 -9.01 -20.37 -5.86
CA GLU A 120 -9.55 -21.45 -5.00
C GLU A 120 -9.45 -21.11 -3.52
N HIS A 121 -8.57 -20.18 -3.16
CA HIS A 121 -8.28 -19.75 -1.79
C HIS A 121 -8.49 -18.23 -1.63
N PRO A 122 -9.71 -17.71 -1.85
CA PRO A 122 -10.03 -16.33 -1.50
C PRO A 122 -9.90 -16.12 0.01
N HIS A 123 -9.90 -14.87 0.47
CA HIS A 123 -9.92 -14.48 1.90
C HIS A 123 -8.84 -15.09 2.79
N GLN A 124 -7.75 -15.57 2.21
CA GLN A 124 -6.66 -16.20 2.92
C GLN A 124 -5.35 -15.45 2.70
N ASP A 125 -4.45 -15.58 3.67
CA ASP A 125 -3.07 -15.15 3.51
C ASP A 125 -2.27 -16.27 2.85
N LEU A 126 -1.79 -15.97 1.64
CA LEU A 126 -1.08 -16.88 0.78
C LEU A 126 0.43 -16.59 0.78
N SER A 127 0.91 -15.68 1.65
CA SER A 127 2.33 -15.34 1.76
C SER A 127 3.22 -16.56 2.01
N TYR A 128 2.72 -17.58 2.72
CA TYR A 128 3.45 -18.84 2.95
C TYR A 128 3.63 -19.70 1.69
N ASN A 129 2.79 -19.51 0.66
CA ASN A 129 2.89 -20.17 -0.65
C ASN A 129 3.77 -19.36 -1.63
N PHE A 130 4.08 -18.11 -1.30
CA PHE A 130 5.02 -17.25 -2.02
C PHE A 130 6.22 -16.86 -1.14
N PRO A 131 6.88 -17.79 -0.43
CA PRO A 131 7.80 -17.43 0.65
C PRO A 131 9.00 -16.59 0.18
N ARG A 132 9.03 -15.29 0.52
CA ARG A 132 10.17 -14.39 0.21
C ARG A 132 11.50 -14.86 0.77
N PHE A 133 11.49 -15.60 1.87
CA PHE A 133 12.73 -16.13 2.45
C PHE A 133 13.42 -17.17 1.55
N LEU A 134 12.77 -17.69 0.51
CA LEU A 134 13.46 -18.52 -0.50
C LEU A 134 14.49 -17.74 -1.32
N HIS A 135 14.39 -16.41 -1.37
CA HIS A 135 15.45 -15.57 -1.92
C HIS A 135 16.78 -15.69 -1.15
N LEU A 136 16.76 -16.29 0.06
CA LEU A 136 17.97 -16.63 0.81
C LEU A 136 18.67 -17.88 0.28
N ASN A 137 18.02 -18.72 -0.52
CA ASN A 137 18.60 -19.95 -1.05
C ASN A 137 19.66 -19.63 -2.12
N GLN A 138 20.93 -19.74 -1.74
CA GLN A 138 22.08 -19.50 -2.62
C GLN A 138 23.06 -20.67 -2.53
N SER A 139 23.79 -20.91 -3.61
CA SER A 139 24.79 -21.98 -3.71
C SER A 139 26.23 -21.50 -3.89
N ASN A 140 26.52 -20.18 -3.74
CA ASN A 140 27.79 -19.56 -3.27
C ASN A 140 28.31 -18.28 -3.98
N LEU A 141 27.55 -17.47 -4.74
CA LEU A 141 28.21 -16.39 -5.52
C LEU A 141 27.58 -14.99 -5.58
N ASP A 142 26.44 -14.72 -4.95
CA ASP A 142 25.85 -13.39 -4.65
C ASP A 142 24.32 -13.51 -4.77
N TYR A 143 23.57 -12.85 -3.89
CA TYR A 143 22.11 -12.76 -4.01
C TYR A 143 21.70 -12.03 -5.30
N ASN A 144 20.62 -12.49 -5.95
CA ASN A 144 20.02 -11.76 -7.07
C ASN A 144 19.48 -10.38 -6.65
N GLU A 145 19.21 -10.23 -5.35
CA GLU A 145 18.59 -9.04 -4.77
C GLU A 145 19.66 -8.18 -4.08
N PRO A 146 19.80 -6.90 -4.48
CA PRO A 146 20.86 -6.03 -3.95
C PRO A 146 20.69 -5.78 -2.45
N ILE A 147 19.46 -5.79 -1.95
CA ILE A 147 19.16 -5.63 -0.52
C ILE A 147 19.80 -6.78 0.29
N LEU A 148 19.65 -8.03 -0.18
CA LEU A 148 20.23 -9.20 0.47
C LEU A 148 21.75 -9.24 0.35
N ASN A 149 22.31 -8.76 -0.76
CA ASN A 149 23.76 -8.59 -0.88
C ASN A 149 24.33 -7.63 0.16
N ASN A 150 23.63 -6.54 0.44
CA ASN A 150 24.06 -5.56 1.42
C ASN A 150 23.95 -6.09 2.87
N CYS A 151 22.85 -6.75 3.22
CA CYS A 151 22.58 -7.17 4.60
C CYS A 151 23.05 -8.56 4.99
N ILE A 152 23.36 -9.44 4.04
CA ILE A 152 23.76 -10.82 4.33
C ILE A 152 25.14 -11.10 3.76
N TYR A 153 25.29 -11.00 2.43
CA TYR A 153 26.54 -11.37 1.77
C TYR A 153 27.72 -10.48 2.17
N SER A 154 27.56 -9.16 2.08
CA SER A 154 28.62 -8.19 2.42
C SER A 154 29.02 -8.23 3.90
N LEU A 155 28.16 -8.78 4.75
CA LEU A 155 28.39 -8.95 6.19
C LEU A 155 28.83 -10.37 6.56
N ASN A 156 29.11 -11.22 5.55
CA ASN A 156 29.54 -12.60 5.71
C ASN A 156 28.57 -13.47 6.55
N MET A 157 27.27 -13.28 6.34
CA MET A 157 26.20 -13.99 7.04
C MET A 157 25.55 -15.11 6.20
N THR A 158 26.03 -15.35 4.99
CA THR A 158 25.47 -16.33 4.03
C THR A 158 25.34 -17.73 4.63
N ASP A 159 26.40 -18.26 5.23
CA ASP A 159 26.38 -19.61 5.86
C ASP A 159 25.29 -19.74 6.92
N ARG A 160 25.08 -18.68 7.72
CA ARG A 160 24.06 -18.65 8.76
C ARG A 160 22.65 -18.51 8.19
N ALA A 161 22.49 -17.74 7.12
CA ALA A 161 21.22 -17.59 6.42
C ALA A 161 20.80 -18.92 5.76
N ASP A 162 21.74 -19.63 5.14
CA ASP A 162 21.50 -20.95 4.54
C ASP A 162 21.20 -22.01 5.60
N ALA A 163 21.96 -22.02 6.70
CA ALA A 163 21.70 -22.90 7.84
C ALA A 163 20.32 -22.64 8.47
N TRP A 164 19.95 -21.36 8.62
CA TRP A 164 18.62 -20.96 9.08
C TRP A 164 17.51 -21.44 8.13
N LEU A 165 17.69 -21.24 6.82
CA LEU A 165 16.69 -21.60 5.82
C LEU A 165 16.45 -23.12 5.81
N ARG A 166 17.53 -23.91 5.73
CA ARG A 166 17.46 -25.38 5.78
C ARG A 166 16.81 -25.86 7.06
N TYR A 167 17.19 -25.30 8.21
CA TYR A 167 16.63 -25.68 9.50
C TYR A 167 15.12 -25.38 9.56
N TYR A 168 14.72 -24.16 9.17
CA TYR A 168 13.32 -23.75 9.18
C TYR A 168 12.46 -24.62 8.26
N LEU A 169 12.88 -24.83 7.01
CA LEU A 169 12.15 -25.65 6.04
C LEU A 169 12.03 -27.11 6.49
N THR A 170 13.08 -27.67 7.11
CA THR A 170 13.06 -29.06 7.58
C THR A 170 12.20 -29.25 8.84
N LYS A 171 12.13 -28.24 9.72
CA LYS A 171 11.42 -28.34 11.00
C LYS A 171 9.97 -27.88 10.93
N HIS A 172 9.63 -27.00 9.99
CA HIS A 172 8.30 -26.44 9.92
C HIS A 172 7.32 -27.47 9.31
N PRO A 173 6.25 -27.87 10.03
CA PRO A 173 5.39 -28.98 9.62
C PRO A 173 4.55 -28.72 8.35
N GLY A 174 4.41 -27.46 7.96
CA GLY A 174 3.71 -27.08 6.74
C GLY A 174 4.56 -27.12 5.46
N TYR A 175 5.89 -27.21 5.56
CA TYR A 175 6.77 -27.31 4.38
C TYR A 175 7.24 -28.75 4.19
N ASP A 176 7.27 -29.21 2.94
CA ASP A 176 7.88 -30.48 2.56
C ASP A 176 9.17 -30.18 1.79
N TYR A 177 10.30 -30.42 2.45
CA TYR A 177 11.64 -30.07 1.96
C TYR A 177 12.52 -31.32 1.99
N GLN A 178 12.98 -31.74 0.80
CA GLN A 178 13.76 -32.97 0.60
C GLN A 178 14.87 -32.71 -0.42
N ASP A 179 16.06 -33.27 -0.20
CA ASP A 179 17.21 -33.17 -1.11
C ASP A 179 17.54 -31.73 -1.54
N ASP A 180 17.55 -30.80 -0.58
CA ASP A 180 17.73 -29.35 -0.77
C ASP A 180 16.65 -28.67 -1.66
N THR A 181 15.55 -29.35 -1.95
CA THR A 181 14.44 -28.84 -2.78
C THR A 181 13.13 -28.72 -1.99
N LEU A 182 12.43 -27.61 -2.21
CA LEU A 182 11.09 -27.39 -1.64
C LEU A 182 10.04 -27.97 -2.57
N LEU A 183 9.34 -29.00 -2.09
CA LEU A 183 8.33 -29.72 -2.86
C LEU A 183 6.93 -29.13 -2.66
N HIS A 184 6.56 -28.92 -1.39
CA HIS A 184 5.22 -28.45 -1.02
C HIS A 184 5.26 -27.39 0.07
N CYS A 185 4.27 -26.49 0.00
CA CYS A 185 4.06 -25.39 0.91
C CYS A 185 2.84 -25.66 1.80
N PRO A 186 2.68 -24.88 2.89
CA PRO A 186 1.55 -25.03 3.78
C PRO A 186 0.23 -24.81 3.05
N ILE A 187 -0.77 -25.60 3.41
CA ILE A 187 -2.13 -25.39 2.93
C ILE A 187 -2.64 -24.06 3.49
N PRO A 188 -3.18 -23.16 2.65
CA PRO A 188 -3.77 -21.91 3.10
C PRO A 188 -4.77 -22.09 4.25
N GLY A 189 -4.62 -21.30 5.32
CA GLY A 189 -5.40 -21.42 6.55
C GLY A 189 -5.05 -22.61 7.46
N LYS A 190 -4.14 -23.49 7.05
CA LYS A 190 -3.65 -24.66 7.81
C LYS A 190 -2.13 -24.75 7.76
N LEU A 191 -1.45 -23.84 8.48
CA LEU A 191 0.01 -23.72 8.47
C LEU A 191 0.77 -24.96 8.96
N ASN A 192 0.08 -25.89 9.63
CA ASN A 192 0.65 -27.14 10.15
C ASN A 192 0.50 -28.33 9.19
N MET A 193 -0.09 -28.14 8.02
CA MET A 193 -0.32 -29.19 7.03
C MET A 193 0.35 -28.81 5.71
N THR A 194 1.16 -29.72 5.19
CA THR A 194 1.75 -29.60 3.85
C THR A 194 0.78 -30.07 2.76
N GLY A 195 1.01 -29.64 1.52
CA GLY A 195 0.30 -30.14 0.34
C GLY A 195 -0.13 -29.10 -0.68
N ALA A 196 0.17 -27.82 -0.46
CA ALA A 196 -0.08 -26.77 -1.45
C ALA A 196 1.15 -26.56 -2.36
N PRO A 197 0.96 -26.05 -3.59
CA PRO A 197 2.07 -25.64 -4.43
C PRO A 197 2.86 -24.48 -3.79
N CYS A 198 4.17 -24.50 -4.03
CA CYS A 198 5.06 -23.38 -3.75
C CYS A 198 5.31 -22.60 -5.03
N PHE A 199 5.23 -21.28 -4.94
CA PHE A 199 5.51 -20.39 -6.05
C PHE A 199 6.73 -19.55 -5.70
N ASP A 200 7.81 -19.77 -6.44
CA ASP A 200 9.05 -19.01 -6.30
C ASP A 200 9.01 -17.76 -7.19
N GLY A 201 9.29 -16.62 -6.57
CA GLY A 201 9.69 -15.40 -7.27
C GLY A 201 8.62 -14.59 -8.03
N THR A 202 9.13 -13.50 -8.59
CA THR A 202 8.41 -12.47 -9.35
C THR A 202 7.72 -13.00 -10.61
N SER A 203 8.21 -14.11 -11.18
CA SER A 203 7.65 -14.73 -12.37
C SER A 203 6.28 -15.35 -12.12
N ALA A 204 6.07 -16.01 -10.97
CA ALA A 204 4.76 -16.54 -10.59
C ALA A 204 3.74 -15.43 -10.31
N MET A 205 4.24 -14.24 -9.93
CA MET A 205 3.43 -13.05 -9.73
C MET A 205 3.25 -12.23 -11.01
N ASN A 206 3.79 -12.62 -12.16
CA ASN A 206 3.71 -11.79 -13.38
C ASN A 206 2.24 -11.53 -13.82
N GLY A 207 1.83 -10.26 -13.82
CA GLY A 207 0.47 -9.82 -14.16
C GLY A 207 -0.54 -9.79 -13.00
N TYR A 208 -0.10 -10.03 -11.76
CA TYR A 208 -0.93 -9.84 -10.57
C TYR A 208 -1.50 -8.42 -10.45
N ARG A 209 -2.77 -8.31 -10.05
CA ARG A 209 -3.44 -7.02 -9.83
C ARG A 209 -3.48 -6.71 -8.34
N ILE A 210 -2.51 -5.93 -7.90
CA ILE A 210 -2.53 -5.33 -6.56
C ILE A 210 -3.69 -4.34 -6.48
N LYS A 211 -4.56 -4.52 -5.49
CA LYS A 211 -5.65 -3.59 -5.20
C LYS A 211 -5.26 -2.53 -4.19
N GLY A 212 -4.30 -2.84 -3.33
CA GLY A 212 -3.87 -1.97 -2.24
C GLY A 212 -3.10 -2.73 -1.17
N ASP A 213 -2.67 -2.01 -0.14
CA ASP A 213 -1.94 -2.57 1.00
C ASP A 213 -2.90 -3.03 2.10
N VAL A 214 -2.47 -4.05 2.84
CA VAL A 214 -3.20 -4.59 3.98
C VAL A 214 -2.81 -3.83 5.24
N LEU A 215 -3.81 -3.20 5.85
CA LEU A 215 -3.67 -2.38 7.03
C LEU A 215 -3.96 -3.19 8.30
N TYR A 216 -3.01 -3.17 9.23
CA TYR A 216 -3.13 -3.72 10.56
C TYR A 216 -3.13 -2.58 11.58
N ASP A 217 -4.13 -2.49 12.45
CA ASP A 217 -4.06 -1.50 13.52
C ASP A 217 -3.03 -1.93 14.58
N PRO A 218 -2.18 -1.00 15.09
CA PRO A 218 -1.17 -1.33 16.09
C PRO A 218 -1.73 -2.03 17.34
N PHE A 219 -2.97 -1.74 17.71
CA PHE A 219 -3.63 -2.39 18.84
C PHE A 219 -3.90 -3.87 18.59
N SER A 220 -4.42 -4.24 17.41
CA SER A 220 -4.58 -5.64 17.02
C SER A 220 -3.24 -6.36 16.89
N VAL A 221 -2.20 -5.72 16.35
CA VAL A 221 -0.83 -6.26 16.30
C VAL A 221 -0.36 -6.64 17.72
N LYS A 222 -0.48 -5.71 18.67
CA LYS A 222 -0.13 -5.96 20.08
C LYS A 222 -0.96 -7.05 20.75
N ARG A 223 -2.24 -7.18 20.38
CA ARG A 223 -3.18 -8.09 21.06
C ARG A 223 -3.12 -9.51 20.53
N TYR A 224 -2.96 -9.69 19.23
CA TYR A 224 -3.12 -10.99 18.56
C TYR A 224 -1.83 -11.55 17.98
N TYR A 225 -0.84 -10.68 17.73
CA TYR A 225 0.38 -11.03 17.01
C TYR A 225 1.65 -10.81 17.85
N SER A 226 1.55 -10.97 19.17
CA SER A 226 2.63 -10.66 20.13
C SER A 226 3.31 -11.91 20.69
N ALA A 227 3.20 -13.08 20.04
CA ALA A 227 3.73 -14.32 20.58
C ALA A 227 4.06 -15.35 19.49
N LEU A 228 5.13 -16.13 19.70
CA LEU A 228 5.48 -17.22 18.79
C LEU A 228 4.52 -18.43 18.93
N PRO A 229 4.41 -19.25 17.87
CA PRO A 229 3.86 -20.59 17.96
C PRO A 229 4.44 -21.40 19.11
N SER A 230 3.57 -22.15 19.77
CA SER A 230 3.90 -23.12 20.80
C SER A 230 3.25 -24.47 20.47
N THR A 231 3.69 -25.54 21.14
CA THR A 231 3.11 -26.88 20.99
C THR A 231 1.59 -26.90 21.22
N ASN A 232 1.09 -26.03 22.11
CA ASN A 232 -0.33 -25.96 22.47
C ASN A 232 -1.13 -25.02 21.56
N ASN A 233 -0.45 -24.11 20.85
CA ASN A 233 -1.10 -23.15 19.98
C ASN A 233 -0.15 -22.74 18.85
N MET A 234 -0.33 -23.38 17.70
CA MET A 234 0.44 -23.15 16.50
C MET A 234 -0.07 -21.97 15.65
N THR A 235 -1.22 -21.39 15.98
CA THR A 235 -1.81 -20.29 15.19
C THR A 235 -1.30 -18.91 15.63
N ARG A 236 -0.45 -18.87 16.66
CA ARG A 236 0.16 -17.62 17.12
C ARG A 236 1.17 -17.14 16.09
N GLN A 237 1.24 -15.83 15.92
CA GLN A 237 2.19 -15.19 15.04
C GLN A 237 2.88 -14.06 15.81
N ALA A 238 4.12 -13.78 15.45
CA ALA A 238 5.01 -12.85 16.10
C ALA A 238 5.32 -11.72 15.14
N PHE A 239 4.62 -10.60 15.30
CA PHE A 239 4.77 -9.42 14.45
C PHE A 239 5.50 -8.31 15.19
N VAL A 240 6.14 -7.43 14.44
CA VAL A 240 6.69 -6.15 14.91
C VAL A 240 6.33 -5.05 13.92
N ILE A 241 6.36 -3.80 14.35
CA ILE A 241 6.15 -2.64 13.47
C ILE A 241 7.49 -1.93 13.29
N LEU A 242 7.88 -1.69 12.04
CA LEU A 242 9.08 -0.95 11.68
C LEU A 242 8.72 0.06 10.58
N ASP A 243 8.87 1.35 10.86
CA ASP A 243 8.59 2.46 9.93
C ASP A 243 7.16 2.47 9.39
N GLY A 244 6.21 1.98 10.19
CA GLY A 244 4.86 1.78 9.71
C GLY A 244 4.61 0.54 8.88
N THR A 245 5.63 -0.29 8.67
CA THR A 245 5.49 -1.60 8.04
C THR A 245 5.29 -2.64 9.12
N VAL A 246 4.34 -3.56 8.93
CA VAL A 246 4.16 -4.71 9.80
C VAL A 246 4.99 -5.86 9.26
N LEU A 247 5.84 -6.42 10.12
CA LEU A 247 6.75 -7.51 9.79
C LEU A 247 6.33 -8.78 10.53
N ASP A 248 6.14 -9.88 9.81
CA ASP A 248 6.00 -11.22 10.38
C ASP A 248 7.38 -11.84 10.62
N VAL A 249 7.89 -11.70 11.84
CA VAL A 249 9.18 -12.26 12.27
C VAL A 249 9.04 -13.69 12.83
N THR A 250 7.87 -14.32 12.68
CA THR A 250 7.60 -15.67 13.18
C THR A 250 8.58 -16.68 12.62
N ALA A 251 8.71 -16.72 11.28
CA ALA A 251 9.60 -17.65 10.61
C ALA A 251 11.04 -17.46 11.08
N TYR A 252 11.50 -16.20 11.12
CA TYR A 252 12.84 -15.84 11.56
C TYR A 252 13.14 -16.39 12.95
N LEU A 253 12.32 -16.04 13.94
CA LEU A 253 12.54 -16.43 15.33
C LEU A 253 12.39 -17.94 15.55
N LEU A 254 11.49 -18.62 14.83
CA LEU A 254 11.39 -20.08 14.88
C LEU A 254 12.64 -20.75 14.32
N GLY A 255 13.19 -20.24 13.23
CA GLY A 255 14.43 -20.75 12.64
C GLY A 255 15.67 -20.37 13.45
N ALA A 256 15.70 -19.22 14.11
CA ALA A 256 16.86 -18.72 14.84
C ALA A 256 16.96 -19.20 16.30
N THR A 257 15.88 -19.81 16.85
CA THR A 257 15.83 -20.22 18.27
C THR A 257 15.52 -21.69 18.49
N ASP A 258 16.11 -22.29 19.52
CA ASP A 258 15.82 -23.63 20.02
C ASP A 258 14.87 -23.55 21.21
N THR A 259 13.92 -24.48 21.28
CA THR A 259 13.13 -24.69 22.49
C THR A 259 13.94 -25.47 23.52
N VAL A 260 14.18 -24.85 24.68
CA VAL A 260 14.92 -25.44 25.80
C VAL A 260 13.93 -25.74 26.93
N ILE A 261 13.93 -26.97 27.45
CA ILE A 261 13.10 -27.33 28.60
C ILE A 261 13.77 -26.79 29.87
N VAL A 262 13.10 -25.87 30.57
CA VAL A 262 13.63 -25.26 31.80
C VAL A 262 13.07 -25.96 33.04
N ALA A 263 11.83 -26.46 32.96
CA ALA A 263 11.19 -27.28 33.98
C ALA A 263 10.11 -28.18 33.31
N PRO A 264 9.58 -29.20 34.00
CA PRO A 264 8.47 -29.98 33.48
C PRO A 264 7.31 -29.05 33.07
N HIS A 265 6.90 -29.12 31.80
CA HIS A 265 5.88 -28.25 31.18
C HIS A 265 6.28 -26.77 30.93
N TYR A 266 7.51 -26.37 31.23
CA TYR A 266 8.01 -25.01 30.96
C TYR A 266 9.17 -25.05 29.96
N THR A 267 8.95 -24.43 28.81
CA THR A 267 9.96 -24.28 27.75
C THR A 267 10.35 -22.81 27.60
N SER A 268 11.65 -22.55 27.46
CA SER A 268 12.22 -21.28 27.04
C SER A 268 12.76 -21.38 25.61
N ARG A 269 13.29 -20.28 25.10
CA ARG A 269 13.98 -20.22 23.80
C ARG A 269 15.41 -19.72 23.97
N SER A 270 16.34 -20.35 23.26
CA SER A 270 17.74 -19.90 23.17
C SER A 270 18.07 -19.62 21.71
N PHE A 271 18.79 -18.54 21.43
CA PHE A 271 19.30 -18.26 20.09
C PHE A 271 20.44 -19.22 19.75
N ALA A 272 20.42 -19.71 18.51
CA ALA A 272 21.43 -20.61 17.99
C ALA A 272 22.37 -19.85 17.06
N ALA A 273 23.64 -19.76 17.47
CA ALA A 273 24.62 -18.86 16.85
C ALA A 273 24.94 -19.21 15.39
N ASP A 274 24.80 -20.49 15.02
CA ASP A 274 25.02 -21.03 13.68
C ASP A 274 23.92 -20.69 12.67
N ARG A 275 22.75 -20.27 13.14
CA ARG A 275 21.56 -19.95 12.32
C ARG A 275 20.94 -18.59 12.63
N THR A 276 21.65 -17.77 13.40
CA THR A 276 21.26 -16.38 13.68
C THR A 276 22.05 -15.46 12.75
N PHE A 277 21.45 -15.12 11.61
CA PHE A 277 22.07 -14.29 10.57
C PHE A 277 21.87 -12.78 10.76
N LEU A 278 20.97 -12.37 11.67
CA LEU A 278 20.90 -10.99 12.16
C LEU A 278 21.77 -10.84 13.41
N PRO A 279 22.19 -9.62 13.78
CA PRO A 279 22.87 -9.38 15.05
C PRO A 279 22.06 -9.90 16.24
N ILE A 280 22.74 -10.46 17.23
CA ILE A 280 22.09 -11.15 18.36
C ILE A 280 21.23 -10.20 19.21
N ASP A 281 21.68 -8.97 19.37
CA ASP A 281 21.02 -7.89 20.07
C ASP A 281 19.77 -7.42 19.32
N LEU A 282 19.83 -7.28 17.99
CA LEU A 282 18.65 -7.05 17.16
C LEU A 282 17.66 -8.22 17.28
N SER A 283 18.15 -9.45 17.22
CA SER A 283 17.32 -10.67 17.34
C SER A 283 16.63 -10.77 18.69
N LEU A 284 17.34 -10.45 19.77
CA LEU A 284 16.78 -10.36 21.12
C LEU A 284 15.78 -9.22 21.25
N TYR A 285 16.06 -8.07 20.63
CA TYR A 285 15.15 -6.94 20.61
C TYR A 285 13.84 -7.30 19.91
N LEU A 286 13.90 -7.95 18.73
CA LEU A 286 12.74 -8.50 18.04
C LEU A 286 11.93 -9.45 18.93
N TYR A 287 12.60 -10.39 19.59
CA TYR A 287 11.94 -11.38 20.46
C TYR A 287 11.25 -10.76 21.68
N THR A 288 11.82 -9.70 22.25
CA THR A 288 11.31 -9.04 23.47
C THR A 288 10.25 -7.97 23.18
N HIS A 289 10.21 -7.42 21.95
CA HIS A 289 9.32 -6.34 21.52
C HIS A 289 8.27 -6.81 20.51
N LEU A 290 7.82 -8.07 20.63
CA LEU A 290 6.73 -8.59 19.81
C LEU A 290 5.43 -7.82 20.06
N GLY A 291 4.74 -7.50 18.98
CA GLY A 291 3.49 -6.74 18.99
C GLY A 291 3.68 -5.22 19.16
N THR A 292 4.91 -4.71 19.12
CA THR A 292 5.20 -3.27 19.31
C THR A 292 5.98 -2.67 18.15
N ASP A 293 6.07 -1.34 18.14
CA ASP A 293 6.89 -0.59 17.21
C ASP A 293 8.35 -0.59 17.69
N ILE A 294 9.25 -0.97 16.79
CA ILE A 294 10.70 -1.10 17.04
C ILE A 294 11.50 -0.03 16.29
N THR A 295 10.85 0.95 15.66
CA THR A 295 11.50 2.00 14.87
C THR A 295 12.57 2.75 15.68
N ASP A 296 12.26 3.07 16.94
CA ASP A 296 13.18 3.77 17.85
C ASP A 296 14.51 3.02 18.06
N PHE A 297 14.52 1.69 17.95
CA PHE A 297 15.76 0.91 18.04
C PHE A 297 16.72 1.25 16.90
N PHE A 298 16.21 1.41 15.68
CA PHE A 298 17.02 1.74 14.52
C PHE A 298 17.46 3.20 14.56
N GLU A 299 16.58 4.11 14.98
CA GLU A 299 16.92 5.54 15.10
C GLU A 299 18.02 5.78 16.14
N SER A 300 17.87 5.17 17.33
CA SER A 300 18.85 5.29 18.43
C SER A 300 20.19 4.63 18.12
N ASN A 301 20.21 3.59 17.28
CA ASN A 301 21.43 2.85 16.93
C ASN A 301 21.89 3.09 15.49
N SER A 302 21.43 4.16 14.84
CA SER A 302 21.81 4.51 13.45
C SER A 302 23.32 4.58 13.25
N ALA A 303 24.06 5.11 14.23
CA ALA A 303 25.52 5.18 14.21
C ALA A 303 26.24 3.81 14.26
N LEU A 304 25.54 2.74 14.66
CA LEU A 304 26.07 1.38 14.76
C LEU A 304 25.84 0.54 13.47
N GLY A 305 25.23 1.13 12.44
CA GLY A 305 25.06 0.49 11.14
C GLY A 305 23.87 -0.47 11.03
N TYR A 306 22.88 -0.41 11.93
CA TYR A 306 21.68 -1.26 11.85
C TYR A 306 20.76 -0.93 10.67
N ASP A 307 20.94 0.23 10.03
CA ASP A 307 20.15 0.63 8.87
C ASP A 307 20.20 -0.38 7.72
N VAL A 308 21.31 -1.11 7.58
CA VAL A 308 21.44 -2.18 6.58
C VAL A 308 20.46 -3.32 6.84
N TYR A 309 20.23 -3.68 8.11
CA TYR A 309 19.25 -4.72 8.48
C TYR A 309 17.80 -4.23 8.42
N ARG A 310 17.57 -2.92 8.50
CA ARG A 310 16.24 -2.30 8.40
C ARG A 310 15.54 -2.66 7.09
N GLN A 311 16.23 -2.42 5.97
CA GLN A 311 15.71 -2.76 4.63
C GLN A 311 15.59 -4.27 4.42
N CYS A 312 16.54 -5.03 4.97
CA CYS A 312 16.55 -6.49 4.94
C CYS A 312 15.30 -7.09 5.58
N LEU A 313 14.94 -6.60 6.77
CA LEU A 313 13.77 -7.03 7.52
C LEU A 313 12.47 -6.72 6.79
N ILE A 314 12.34 -5.51 6.23
CA ILE A 314 11.18 -5.12 5.43
C ILE A 314 11.07 -6.01 4.19
N TYR A 315 12.17 -6.23 3.48
CA TYR A 315 12.18 -7.07 2.29
C TYR A 315 11.72 -8.50 2.59
N LEU A 316 12.32 -9.14 3.60
CA LEU A 316 12.08 -10.57 3.90
C LEU A 316 10.75 -10.84 4.62
N PHE A 317 10.32 -9.96 5.52
CA PHE A 317 9.29 -10.27 6.51
C PHE A 317 8.04 -9.38 6.44
N GLN A 318 7.94 -8.45 5.48
CA GLN A 318 6.75 -7.60 5.36
C GLN A 318 5.47 -8.42 5.14
N THR A 319 4.48 -8.15 5.99
CA THR A 319 3.13 -8.75 5.94
C THR A 319 2.01 -7.70 5.91
N GLY A 320 2.34 -6.41 6.01
CA GLY A 320 1.36 -5.32 5.88
C GLY A 320 1.91 -3.97 6.27
N VAL A 321 1.01 -3.01 6.49
CA VAL A 321 1.31 -1.66 6.98
C VAL A 321 0.48 -1.35 8.22
N SER A 322 0.98 -0.50 9.11
CA SER A 322 0.33 -0.14 10.38
C SER A 322 -0.29 1.24 10.39
N HIS A 323 0.10 2.10 9.45
CA HIS A 323 -0.50 3.40 9.26
C HIS A 323 -0.67 3.71 7.78
N ILE A 324 -1.66 4.57 7.51
CA ILE A 324 -1.91 5.11 6.19
C ILE A 324 -0.84 6.19 5.98
N SER A 325 0.08 5.97 5.04
CA SER A 325 1.04 7.02 4.71
C SER A 325 0.28 8.23 4.20
N ALA A 326 0.57 9.38 4.78
CA ALA A 326 -0.07 10.65 4.46
C ALA A 326 0.52 11.24 3.15
N GLY A 327 0.61 10.40 2.10
CA GLY A 327 1.11 10.78 0.79
C GLY A 327 0.16 11.74 0.07
N CYS A 328 -0.10 11.49 -1.21
CA CYS A 328 -0.92 12.36 -2.07
C CYS A 328 -2.35 12.65 -1.59
N SER A 329 -2.83 11.99 -0.54
CA SER A 329 -4.10 12.33 0.10
C SER A 329 -4.05 13.64 0.89
N ARG A 330 -2.86 14.14 1.27
CA ARG A 330 -2.69 15.42 2.00
C ARG A 330 -2.21 16.59 1.14
N SER A 331 -1.48 16.32 0.06
CA SER A 331 -0.90 17.34 -0.82
C SER A 331 -1.43 17.20 -2.24
N ASN A 332 -2.19 18.19 -2.69
CA ASN A 332 -2.69 18.27 -4.06
C ASN A 332 -1.54 18.77 -4.97
N PRO A 333 -0.94 17.92 -5.82
CA PRO A 333 0.21 18.32 -6.63
C PRO A 333 -0.16 19.42 -7.63
N ALA A 334 -1.42 19.46 -8.09
CA ALA A 334 -1.91 20.51 -8.98
C ALA A 334 -2.01 21.87 -8.26
N MET A 335 -2.27 21.90 -6.96
CA MET A 335 -2.22 23.11 -6.12
C MET A 335 -0.78 23.61 -5.96
N TRP A 336 0.17 22.70 -5.69
CA TRP A 336 1.59 23.03 -5.54
C TRP A 336 2.24 23.54 -6.84
N ALA A 337 1.78 23.07 -8.00
CA ALA A 337 2.26 23.56 -9.29
C ALA A 337 1.72 24.96 -9.66
N THR A 338 0.66 25.42 -8.99
CA THR A 338 0.00 26.72 -9.27
C THR A 338 0.28 27.81 -8.25
N LEU A 339 0.83 27.45 -7.08
CA LEU A 339 1.39 28.38 -6.08
C LEU A 339 2.84 28.69 -6.44
#